data_AF-A0A6J4TKP4-F1
#
_entry.id   AF-A0A6J4TKP4-F1
#
_cell.length_a   1.000
_cell.length_b   1.000
_cell.length_c   1.000
_cell.angle_alpha   90.00
_cell.angle_beta   90.00
_cell.angle_gamma   90.00
#
_symmetry.space_group_name_H-M   'P 1'
#
loop_
_entity.id
_entity.type
_entity.pdbx_description
1 polymer ?
#
loop_
_entity_poly.entity_id
_entity_poly.type
_entity_poly.pdbx_seq_one_letter_code
_entity_poly.pdbx_strand_id
1 'polypeptide(L)'
;MSVQADQAAHAATHGRETHFKRVLGLPALVFFGLAYMVPLTVWTTYGIVTTSTEGHLPLAYVVTTIAMALTAYSYGRMVQIHPIAGSAYSYASRAFGRPLGFMVGWALMLDYIFLPMINYLLIGLYMKDYFPSTPQALWIILAVVVVTGLNVLGIRLVAGANFVFVVAQFIFVAVFAVMAIAEITSDVEVQSFTAPFVESGIDLGAVVAGSAVLALSFLGFDAISTLSEETRDPKRRIPQAIILCAFAGGLIYIFQSYLGHLAFPDFASFADNQDVASTDVMTGIGGDFLNSFFTAIYVSACFAGAMAAQASVARIIFAMGRDGSLPRPVFGWLHPRFRTPVVGNIVVAIFGLTALFISLNTVAAMISFGALAAFSFVNLSVIKTYVIDGGRRSGADIFKFAVLPFLGFAFTIYLWTQLSGLTFEIGLGWLAAGLLYLVYLTRGFRRPPPEMYAGDEEELGAEPARV
;
A
#
# COMPACT_ATOMS: atom_id res chain seq x y z
N MET A 1 -12.72 51.04 29.52
CA MET A 1 -12.66 50.78 28.06
C MET A 1 -11.37 50.10 27.59
N SER A 2 -10.33 49.95 28.41
CA SER A 2 -9.05 49.32 28.00
C SER A 2 -8.97 47.80 28.22
N VAL A 3 -9.73 47.22 29.15
CA VAL A 3 -9.63 45.78 29.49
C VAL A 3 -10.43 44.89 28.52
N GLN A 4 -11.57 45.38 28.02
CA GLN A 4 -12.37 44.64 27.01
C GLN A 4 -11.74 44.67 25.60
N ALA A 5 -10.95 45.71 25.29
CA ALA A 5 -10.20 45.79 24.04
C ALA A 5 -9.00 44.81 24.03
N ASP A 6 -8.32 44.64 25.17
CA ASP A 6 -7.25 43.64 25.31
C ASP A 6 -7.78 42.21 25.32
N GLN A 7 -8.97 41.96 25.91
CA GLN A 7 -9.60 40.64 25.84
C GLN A 7 -10.10 40.30 24.42
N ALA A 8 -10.58 41.29 23.66
CA ALA A 8 -10.94 41.11 22.26
C ALA A 8 -9.70 40.92 21.35
N ALA A 9 -8.56 41.54 21.68
CA ALA A 9 -7.29 41.34 20.98
C ALA A 9 -6.62 39.99 21.33
N HIS A 10 -6.76 39.51 22.58
CA HIS A 10 -6.33 38.17 22.99
C HIS A 10 -7.21 37.06 22.42
N ALA A 11 -8.51 37.30 22.21
CA ALA A 11 -9.41 36.37 21.52
C ALA A 11 -9.17 36.31 20.00
N ALA A 12 -8.65 37.39 19.40
CA ALA A 12 -8.33 37.43 17.96
C ALA A 12 -6.95 36.83 17.60
N THR A 13 -6.14 36.49 18.60
CA THR A 13 -4.80 35.88 18.45
C THR A 13 -4.73 34.40 18.83
N HIS A 14 -5.85 33.79 19.23
CA HIS A 14 -5.98 32.33 19.24
C HIS A 14 -6.20 31.86 17.80
N GLY A 15 -5.23 31.10 17.30
CA GLY A 15 -5.06 30.78 15.90
C GLY A 15 -6.34 30.27 15.23
N ARG A 16 -6.50 30.61 13.96
CA ARG A 16 -7.28 29.77 13.05
C ARG A 16 -6.76 28.34 13.18
N GLU A 17 -7.46 27.50 13.93
CA GLU A 17 -7.22 26.06 13.96
C GLU A 17 -7.08 25.59 12.52
N THR A 18 -5.91 25.05 12.16
CA THR A 18 -5.63 24.54 10.82
C THR A 18 -6.31 23.19 10.61
N HIS A 19 -7.62 23.12 10.80
CA HIS A 19 -8.39 21.92 10.51
C HIS A 19 -8.65 21.79 9.02
N PHE A 20 -8.36 20.60 8.48
CA PHE A 20 -8.75 20.27 7.12
C PHE A 20 -10.27 20.38 6.95
N LYS A 21 -10.70 20.92 5.79
CA LYS A 21 -12.12 20.99 5.47
C LYS A 21 -12.65 19.57 5.25
N ARG A 22 -13.63 19.16 6.06
CA ARG A 22 -14.31 17.85 5.93
C ARG A 22 -15.22 17.80 4.70
N VAL A 23 -14.65 17.49 3.55
CA VAL A 23 -15.35 17.49 2.26
C VAL A 23 -15.55 16.08 1.69
N LEU A 24 -14.76 15.10 2.11
CA LEU A 24 -14.78 13.77 1.52
C LEU A 24 -15.97 12.94 2.02
N GLY A 25 -16.71 12.35 1.08
CA GLY A 25 -17.76 11.37 1.34
C GLY A 25 -17.34 9.96 0.95
N LEU A 26 -18.21 8.97 1.24
CA LEU A 26 -17.92 7.55 0.98
C LEU A 26 -17.47 7.25 -0.46
N PRO A 27 -18.12 7.74 -1.54
CA PRO A 27 -17.70 7.41 -2.90
C PRO A 27 -16.28 7.90 -3.22
N ALA A 28 -15.91 9.09 -2.73
CA ALA A 28 -14.57 9.63 -2.92
C ALA A 28 -13.51 8.81 -2.19
N LEU A 29 -13.81 8.33 -0.97
CA LEU A 29 -12.92 7.47 -0.20
C LEU A 29 -12.73 6.10 -0.85
N VAL A 30 -13.83 5.52 -1.36
CA VAL A 30 -13.77 4.22 -2.04
C VAL A 30 -12.98 4.33 -3.33
N PHE A 31 -13.21 5.38 -4.10
CA PHE A 31 -12.44 5.66 -5.30
C PHE A 31 -10.97 5.88 -4.98
N PHE A 32 -10.66 6.65 -3.93
CA PHE A 32 -9.28 6.86 -3.48
C PHE A 32 -8.59 5.54 -3.08
N GLY A 33 -9.26 4.69 -2.31
CA GLY A 33 -8.72 3.39 -1.90
C GLY A 33 -8.48 2.46 -3.09
N LEU A 34 -9.44 2.34 -4.00
CA LEU A 34 -9.28 1.54 -5.22
C LEU A 34 -8.19 2.12 -6.13
N ALA A 35 -8.09 3.45 -6.24
CA ALA A 35 -7.03 4.12 -6.97
C ALA A 35 -5.65 3.78 -6.44
N TYR A 36 -5.52 3.70 -5.11
CA TYR A 36 -4.27 3.37 -4.45
C TYR A 36 -3.91 1.89 -4.59
N MET A 37 -4.90 0.99 -4.44
CA MET A 37 -4.70 -0.45 -4.64
C MET A 37 -4.36 -0.81 -6.10
N VAL A 38 -4.77 0.04 -7.05
CA VAL A 38 -4.56 -0.12 -8.50
C VAL A 38 -5.25 -1.41 -9.01
N PRO A 39 -6.41 -1.31 -9.69
CA PRO A 39 -7.13 -2.48 -10.23
C PRO A 39 -6.28 -3.43 -11.09
N LEU A 40 -5.21 -2.95 -11.72
CA LEU A 40 -4.32 -3.77 -12.55
C LEU A 40 -3.18 -4.44 -11.77
N THR A 41 -3.08 -4.24 -10.45
CA THR A 41 -1.97 -4.82 -9.66
C THR A 41 -1.91 -6.34 -9.74
N VAL A 42 -3.04 -7.01 -10.03
CA VAL A 42 -3.11 -8.44 -10.33
C VAL A 42 -2.10 -8.89 -11.37
N TRP A 43 -1.87 -8.08 -12.39
CA TRP A 43 -0.97 -8.38 -13.50
C TRP A 43 0.51 -8.22 -13.14
N THR A 44 0.82 -7.53 -12.04
CA THR A 44 2.19 -7.30 -11.55
C THR A 44 2.88 -8.60 -11.16
N THR A 45 2.17 -9.46 -10.43
CA THR A 45 2.72 -10.72 -9.89
C THR A 45 2.05 -11.93 -10.51
N TYR A 46 1.35 -11.74 -11.64
CA TYR A 46 0.55 -12.79 -12.28
C TYR A 46 1.41 -14.01 -12.63
N GLY A 47 2.48 -13.84 -13.40
CA GLY A 47 3.34 -14.96 -13.81
C GLY A 47 4.03 -15.64 -12.64
N ILE A 48 4.61 -14.85 -11.73
CA ILE A 48 5.32 -15.34 -10.53
C ILE A 48 4.40 -16.22 -9.69
N VAL A 49 3.21 -15.70 -9.33
CA VAL A 49 2.32 -16.40 -8.41
C VAL A 49 1.59 -17.53 -9.13
N THR A 50 1.16 -17.35 -10.38
CA THR A 50 0.51 -18.45 -11.15
C THR A 50 1.46 -19.63 -11.32
N THR A 51 2.74 -19.38 -11.65
CA THR A 51 3.73 -20.46 -11.79
C THR A 51 4.02 -21.11 -10.44
N SER A 52 4.23 -20.32 -9.39
CA SER A 52 4.52 -20.86 -8.06
C SER A 52 3.37 -21.66 -7.44
N THR A 53 2.13 -21.35 -7.83
CA THR A 53 0.91 -22.02 -7.34
C THR A 53 0.35 -23.02 -8.34
N GLU A 54 1.11 -23.36 -9.38
CA GLU A 54 0.72 -24.35 -10.41
C GLU A 54 -0.65 -24.06 -11.04
N GLY A 55 -0.95 -22.79 -11.32
CA GLY A 55 -2.21 -22.35 -11.90
C GLY A 55 -3.28 -21.88 -10.90
N HIS A 56 -3.07 -22.06 -9.59
CA HIS A 56 -4.05 -21.72 -8.55
C HIS A 56 -3.98 -20.27 -8.05
N LEU A 57 -3.63 -19.32 -8.93
CA LEU A 57 -3.61 -17.88 -8.63
C LEU A 57 -4.96 -17.35 -8.06
N PRO A 58 -6.13 -17.73 -8.62
CA PRO A 58 -7.41 -17.25 -8.08
C PRO A 58 -7.64 -17.69 -6.63
N LEU A 59 -7.27 -18.93 -6.28
CA LEU A 59 -7.34 -19.43 -4.91
C LEU A 59 -6.40 -18.66 -3.98
N ALA A 60 -5.17 -18.37 -4.43
CA ALA A 60 -4.23 -17.56 -3.68
C ALA A 60 -4.80 -16.15 -3.39
N TYR A 61 -5.52 -15.55 -4.34
CA TYR A 61 -6.23 -14.29 -4.12
C TYR A 61 -7.41 -14.41 -3.16
N VAL A 62 -8.15 -15.52 -3.15
CA VAL A 62 -9.21 -15.77 -2.16
C VAL A 62 -8.61 -15.78 -0.74
N VAL A 63 -7.53 -16.53 -0.52
CA VAL A 63 -6.83 -16.60 0.77
C VAL A 63 -6.34 -15.21 1.20
N THR A 64 -5.70 -14.48 0.28
CA THR A 64 -5.21 -13.12 0.55
C THR A 64 -6.36 -12.17 0.89
N THR A 65 -7.47 -12.22 0.13
CA THR A 65 -8.65 -11.38 0.36
C THR A 65 -9.25 -11.62 1.74
N ILE A 66 -9.33 -12.87 2.19
CA ILE A 66 -9.82 -13.20 3.54
C ILE A 66 -8.92 -12.58 4.62
N ALA A 67 -7.60 -12.74 4.48
CA ALA A 67 -6.63 -12.16 5.41
C ALA A 67 -6.74 -10.62 5.48
N MET A 68 -6.86 -9.98 4.32
CA MET A 68 -6.96 -8.52 4.21
C MET A 68 -8.32 -7.99 4.67
N ALA A 69 -9.41 -8.72 4.45
CA ALA A 69 -10.73 -8.35 4.95
C ALA A 69 -10.81 -8.36 6.49
N LEU A 70 -10.21 -9.38 7.13
CA LEU A 70 -10.11 -9.44 8.60
C LEU A 70 -9.29 -8.28 9.15
N THR A 71 -8.20 -7.93 8.47
CA THR A 71 -7.36 -6.78 8.82
C THR A 71 -8.10 -5.46 8.59
N ALA A 72 -8.80 -5.29 7.47
CA ALA A 72 -9.62 -4.13 7.16
C ALA A 72 -10.72 -3.89 8.21
N TYR A 73 -11.31 -4.97 8.73
CA TYR A 73 -12.22 -4.90 9.86
C TYR A 73 -11.51 -4.33 11.11
N SER A 74 -10.30 -4.79 11.43
CA SER A 74 -9.51 -4.27 12.56
C SER A 74 -9.15 -2.78 12.41
N TYR A 75 -8.75 -2.36 11.22
CA TYR A 75 -8.58 -0.94 10.89
C TYR A 75 -9.85 -0.13 11.14
N GLY A 76 -10.99 -0.62 10.65
CA GLY A 76 -12.29 0.01 10.85
C GLY A 76 -12.64 0.19 12.33
N ARG A 77 -12.25 -0.75 13.20
CA ARG A 77 -12.42 -0.62 14.66
C ARG A 77 -11.51 0.42 15.27
N MET A 78 -10.23 0.42 14.90
CA MET A 78 -9.28 1.40 15.45
C MET A 78 -9.66 2.84 15.07
N VAL A 79 -10.13 3.08 13.84
CA VAL A 79 -10.61 4.40 13.39
C VAL A 79 -11.81 4.90 14.22
N GLN A 80 -12.69 4.01 14.67
CA GLN A 80 -13.87 4.40 15.47
C GLN A 80 -13.49 5.05 16.80
N ILE A 81 -12.40 4.59 17.42
CA ILE A 81 -11.86 5.17 18.67
C ILE A 81 -10.92 6.34 18.36
N HIS A 82 -10.05 6.17 17.38
CA HIS A 82 -8.98 7.10 17.04
C HIS A 82 -9.07 7.55 15.57
N PRO A 83 -9.97 8.49 15.24
CA PRO A 83 -10.15 9.01 13.88
C PRO A 83 -9.09 10.07 13.55
N ILE A 84 -7.82 9.71 13.72
CA ILE A 84 -6.65 10.58 13.47
C ILE A 84 -5.88 10.09 12.24
N ALA A 85 -5.20 11.01 11.56
CA ALA A 85 -4.25 10.62 10.52
C ALA A 85 -3.05 9.87 11.15
N GLY A 86 -2.59 8.79 10.49
CA GLY A 86 -1.37 8.07 10.91
C GLY A 86 -1.45 6.53 10.89
N SER A 87 -2.58 5.94 10.45
CA SER A 87 -2.71 4.51 10.12
C SER A 87 -2.14 3.57 11.21
N ALA A 88 -1.45 2.49 10.83
CA ALA A 88 -0.95 1.47 11.75
C ALA A 88 0.01 2.01 12.82
N TYR A 89 0.86 3.00 12.47
CA TYR A 89 1.77 3.64 13.44
C TYR A 89 0.99 4.21 14.62
N SER A 90 -0.07 4.99 14.35
CA SER A 90 -0.87 5.62 15.40
C SER A 90 -1.62 4.59 16.25
N TYR A 91 -2.15 3.54 15.62
CA TYR A 91 -2.86 2.47 16.33
C TYR A 91 -1.93 1.65 17.23
N ALA A 92 -0.76 1.26 16.72
CA ALA A 92 0.24 0.54 17.49
C ALA A 92 0.83 1.40 18.62
N SER A 93 1.06 2.70 18.36
CA SER A 93 1.54 3.64 19.38
C SER A 93 0.57 3.78 20.55
N ARG A 94 -0.73 3.93 20.25
CA ARG A 94 -1.77 4.09 21.29
C ARG A 94 -2.06 2.80 22.03
N ALA A 95 -2.01 1.67 21.32
CA ALA A 95 -2.12 0.36 21.95
C ALA A 95 -0.88 0.08 22.81
N PHE A 96 0.29 -0.13 22.22
CA PHE A 96 1.44 -0.72 22.90
C PHE A 96 2.50 0.27 23.40
N GLY A 97 2.29 1.56 23.15
CA GLY A 97 3.21 2.63 23.51
C GLY A 97 4.10 3.08 22.34
N ARG A 98 4.65 4.29 22.49
CA ARG A 98 5.41 5.00 21.45
C ARG A 98 6.57 4.18 20.84
N PRO A 99 7.38 3.40 21.59
CA PRO A 99 8.49 2.64 21.00
C PRO A 99 8.02 1.57 20.00
N LEU A 100 6.97 0.82 20.32
CA LEU A 100 6.45 -0.20 19.41
C LEU A 100 5.75 0.43 18.21
N GLY A 101 5.02 1.52 18.43
CA GLY A 101 4.47 2.34 17.37
C GLY A 101 5.53 2.80 16.37
N PHE A 102 6.65 3.31 16.86
CA PHE A 102 7.80 3.66 16.01
C PHE A 102 8.29 2.48 15.18
N MET A 103 8.45 1.30 15.78
CA MET A 103 8.91 0.11 15.04
C MET A 103 7.91 -0.34 13.97
N VAL A 104 6.61 -0.21 14.22
CA VAL A 104 5.56 -0.47 13.22
C VAL A 104 5.63 0.55 12.08
N GLY A 105 5.78 1.83 12.39
CA GLY A 105 6.00 2.86 11.38
C GLY A 105 7.29 2.64 10.59
N TRP A 106 8.37 2.22 11.25
CA TRP A 106 9.64 1.89 10.62
C TRP A 106 9.52 0.68 9.69
N ALA A 107 8.77 -0.34 10.08
CA ALA A 107 8.46 -1.47 9.20
C ALA A 107 7.68 -1.03 7.96
N LEU A 108 6.66 -0.17 8.13
CA LEU A 108 5.91 0.43 7.02
C LEU A 108 6.80 1.28 6.11
N MET A 109 7.84 1.96 6.62
CA MET A 109 8.74 2.73 5.75
C MET A 109 9.40 1.91 4.63
N LEU A 110 9.50 0.57 4.78
CA LEU A 110 9.90 -0.29 3.67
C LEU A 110 8.95 -0.13 2.47
N ASP A 111 7.62 -0.13 2.70
CA ASP A 111 6.67 0.06 1.60
C ASP A 111 6.95 1.38 0.86
N TYR A 112 7.13 2.47 1.59
CA TYR A 112 7.25 3.79 1.00
C TYR A 112 8.51 3.90 0.17
N ILE A 113 9.62 3.32 0.62
CA ILE A 113 10.91 3.39 -0.07
C ILE A 113 10.94 2.45 -1.28
N PHE A 114 10.32 1.27 -1.20
CA PHE A 114 10.28 0.29 -2.29
C PHE A 114 9.19 0.59 -3.34
N LEU A 115 8.15 1.37 -3.01
CA LEU A 115 7.07 1.72 -3.95
C LEU A 115 7.52 2.54 -5.18
N PRO A 116 8.36 3.59 -5.09
CA PRO A 116 8.91 4.24 -6.27
C PRO A 116 9.74 3.27 -7.10
N MET A 117 10.52 2.43 -6.41
CA MET A 117 11.45 1.49 -7.04
C MET A 117 10.73 0.39 -7.82
N ILE A 118 9.67 -0.23 -7.28
CA ILE A 118 8.88 -1.23 -8.01
C ILE A 118 8.24 -0.60 -9.26
N ASN A 119 7.75 0.63 -9.18
CA ASN A 119 7.19 1.31 -10.34
C ASN A 119 8.25 1.57 -11.44
N TYR A 120 9.48 1.94 -11.07
CA TYR A 120 10.58 2.07 -12.04
C TYR A 120 10.95 0.73 -12.68
N LEU A 121 11.02 -0.33 -11.87
CA LEU A 121 11.28 -1.69 -12.34
C LEU A 121 10.22 -2.14 -13.34
N LEU A 122 8.94 -1.95 -13.00
CA LEU A 122 7.81 -2.31 -13.86
C LEU A 122 7.83 -1.54 -15.17
N ILE A 123 8.06 -0.21 -15.15
CA ILE A 123 8.24 0.56 -16.39
C ILE A 123 9.38 -0.05 -17.22
N GLY A 124 10.50 -0.41 -16.60
CA GLY A 124 11.63 -1.05 -17.26
C GLY A 124 11.28 -2.39 -17.92
N LEU A 125 10.58 -3.26 -17.20
CA LEU A 125 10.18 -4.59 -17.64
C LEU A 125 9.24 -4.52 -18.84
N TYR A 126 8.10 -3.81 -18.69
CA TYR A 126 7.09 -3.72 -19.74
C TYR A 126 7.56 -2.94 -20.97
N MET A 127 8.42 -1.93 -20.78
CA MET A 127 8.98 -1.21 -21.93
C MET A 127 10.07 -2.00 -22.67
N LYS A 128 10.82 -2.87 -21.99
CA LYS A 128 11.73 -3.81 -22.68
C LYS A 128 10.95 -4.86 -23.45
N ASP A 129 9.87 -5.37 -22.87
CA ASP A 129 8.99 -6.34 -23.53
C ASP A 129 8.38 -5.76 -24.82
N TYR A 130 7.85 -4.54 -24.72
CA TYR A 130 7.24 -3.85 -25.86
C TYR A 130 8.27 -3.31 -26.88
N PHE A 131 9.48 -2.94 -26.44
CA PHE A 131 10.59 -2.50 -27.31
C PHE A 131 11.84 -3.37 -27.10
N PRO A 132 11.90 -4.60 -27.63
CA PRO A 132 12.95 -5.57 -27.34
C PRO A 132 14.37 -5.14 -27.72
N SER A 133 14.49 -4.22 -28.68
CA SER A 133 15.78 -3.65 -29.12
C SER A 133 16.41 -2.72 -28.08
N THR A 134 15.62 -2.26 -27.10
CA THR A 134 16.06 -1.28 -26.09
C THR A 134 16.27 -1.96 -24.74
N PRO A 135 17.47 -1.83 -24.12
CA PRO A 135 17.73 -2.46 -22.83
C PRO A 135 16.81 -1.94 -21.71
N GLN A 136 16.35 -2.85 -20.84
CA GLN A 136 15.56 -2.52 -19.63
C GLN A 136 16.21 -1.43 -18.78
N ALA A 137 17.54 -1.48 -18.62
CA ALA A 137 18.28 -0.50 -17.84
C ALA A 137 18.06 0.94 -18.33
N LEU A 138 17.96 1.15 -19.66
CA LEU A 138 17.71 2.47 -20.22
C LEU A 138 16.33 2.98 -19.84
N TRP A 139 15.31 2.13 -19.93
CA TRP A 139 13.94 2.47 -19.54
C TRP A 139 13.81 2.80 -18.05
N ILE A 140 14.48 2.02 -17.18
CA ILE A 140 14.53 2.29 -15.73
C ILE A 140 15.18 3.66 -15.47
N ILE A 141 16.36 3.92 -16.05
CA ILE A 141 17.08 5.18 -15.87
C ILE A 141 16.23 6.36 -16.39
N LEU A 142 15.62 6.21 -17.56
CA LEU A 142 14.75 7.24 -18.14
C LEU A 142 13.55 7.52 -17.24
N ALA A 143 12.89 6.49 -16.72
CA ALA A 143 11.77 6.64 -15.80
C ALA A 143 12.18 7.40 -14.53
N VAL A 144 13.32 7.04 -13.91
CA VAL A 144 13.86 7.72 -12.73
C VAL A 144 14.16 9.20 -13.03
N VAL A 145 14.79 9.49 -14.18
CA VAL A 145 15.14 10.87 -14.58
C VAL A 145 13.88 11.70 -14.83
N VAL A 146 12.91 11.16 -15.57
CA VAL A 146 11.65 11.84 -15.89
C VAL A 146 10.86 12.10 -14.61
N VAL A 147 10.62 11.08 -13.79
CA VAL A 147 9.84 11.22 -12.55
C VAL A 147 10.51 12.17 -11.57
N THR A 148 11.84 12.07 -11.40
CA THR A 148 12.60 12.99 -10.56
C THR A 148 12.55 14.42 -11.09
N GLY A 149 12.71 14.61 -12.40
CA GLY A 149 12.58 15.92 -13.03
C GLY A 149 11.22 16.56 -12.77
N LEU A 150 10.14 15.82 -13.00
CA LEU A 150 8.77 16.29 -12.75
C LEU A 150 8.52 16.64 -11.28
N ASN A 151 9.00 15.80 -10.36
CA ASN A 151 8.89 16.04 -8.91
C ASN A 151 9.73 17.24 -8.44
N VAL A 152 10.93 17.44 -8.99
CA VAL A 152 11.78 18.60 -8.69
C VAL A 152 11.15 19.90 -9.20
N LEU A 153 10.57 19.87 -10.41
CA LEU A 153 9.81 20.98 -10.97
C LEU A 153 8.52 21.28 -10.19
N GLY A 154 8.11 20.39 -9.29
CA GLY A 154 6.89 20.54 -8.50
C GLY A 154 5.63 20.34 -9.33
N ILE A 155 5.73 19.64 -10.46
CA ILE A 155 4.59 19.29 -11.30
C ILE A 155 3.74 18.30 -10.52
N ARG A 156 2.57 18.75 -10.09
CA ARG A 156 1.58 17.88 -9.46
C ARG A 156 0.75 17.28 -10.59
N LEU A 157 0.60 15.97 -10.61
CA LEU A 157 -0.54 15.37 -11.30
C LEU A 157 -1.79 16.01 -10.70
N VAL A 158 -2.53 16.74 -11.54
CA VAL A 158 -3.79 17.34 -11.12
C VAL A 158 -4.67 16.21 -10.58
N ALA A 159 -5.37 16.42 -9.46
CA ALA A 159 -6.18 15.37 -8.84
C ALA A 159 -7.14 14.68 -9.84
N GLY A 160 -7.59 15.41 -10.87
CA GLY A 160 -8.36 14.86 -12.00
C GLY A 160 -7.61 13.87 -12.89
N ALA A 161 -6.29 13.98 -13.05
CA ALA A 161 -5.47 13.03 -13.81
C ALA A 161 -5.43 11.65 -13.12
N ASN A 162 -5.30 11.60 -11.79
CA ASN A 162 -5.41 10.35 -11.04
C ASN A 162 -6.77 9.69 -11.25
N PHE A 163 -7.84 10.49 -11.27
CA PHE A 163 -9.18 9.98 -11.57
C PHE A 163 -9.26 9.36 -12.97
N VAL A 164 -8.67 10.02 -13.98
CA VAL A 164 -8.61 9.51 -15.35
C VAL A 164 -7.87 8.17 -15.43
N PHE A 165 -6.71 8.03 -14.77
CA PHE A 165 -5.97 6.76 -14.78
C PHE A 165 -6.77 5.60 -14.21
N VAL A 166 -7.47 5.83 -13.11
CA VAL A 166 -8.26 4.79 -12.45
C VAL A 166 -9.47 4.40 -13.30
N VAL A 167 -10.18 5.38 -13.87
CA VAL A 167 -11.27 5.10 -14.82
C VAL A 167 -10.76 4.33 -16.03
N ALA A 168 -9.60 4.70 -16.58
CA ALA A 168 -9.00 3.98 -17.70
C ALA A 168 -8.63 2.53 -17.34
N GLN A 169 -8.18 2.27 -16.11
CA GLN A 169 -7.98 0.91 -15.61
C GLN A 169 -9.29 0.13 -15.51
N PHE A 170 -10.38 0.73 -15.01
CA PHE A 170 -11.69 0.06 -15.00
C PHE A 170 -12.21 -0.24 -16.41
N ILE A 171 -12.01 0.68 -17.36
CA ILE A 171 -12.33 0.45 -18.77
C ILE A 171 -11.51 -0.72 -19.30
N PHE A 172 -10.21 -0.77 -19.00
CA PHE A 172 -9.36 -1.89 -19.38
C PHE A 172 -9.88 -3.21 -18.80
N VAL A 173 -10.21 -3.26 -17.50
CA VAL A 173 -10.74 -4.47 -16.85
C VAL A 173 -12.02 -4.96 -17.55
N ALA A 174 -12.92 -4.04 -17.94
CA ALA A 174 -14.13 -4.40 -18.67
C ALA A 174 -13.83 -4.93 -20.08
N VAL A 175 -12.91 -4.28 -20.81
CA VAL A 175 -12.49 -4.70 -22.15
C VAL A 175 -11.79 -6.06 -22.12
N PHE A 176 -10.87 -6.26 -21.17
CA PHE A 176 -10.23 -7.55 -20.89
C PHE A 176 -11.27 -8.62 -20.60
N ALA A 177 -12.24 -8.36 -19.72
CA ALA A 177 -13.26 -9.35 -19.37
C ALA A 177 -14.11 -9.78 -20.57
N VAL A 178 -14.52 -8.83 -21.42
CA VAL A 178 -15.28 -9.13 -22.64
C VAL A 178 -14.47 -10.01 -23.60
N MET A 179 -13.21 -9.67 -23.85
CA MET A 179 -12.37 -10.46 -24.77
C MET A 179 -11.98 -11.81 -24.19
N ALA A 180 -11.66 -11.89 -22.89
CA ALA A 180 -11.40 -13.17 -22.22
C ALA A 180 -12.63 -14.10 -22.27
N ILE A 181 -13.84 -13.58 -22.03
CA ILE A 181 -15.06 -14.37 -22.15
C ILE A 181 -15.28 -14.82 -23.60
N ALA A 182 -15.04 -13.95 -24.58
CA ALA A 182 -15.17 -14.31 -25.99
C ALA A 182 -14.21 -15.46 -26.38
N GLU A 183 -12.95 -15.37 -25.94
CA GLU A 183 -11.90 -16.38 -26.14
C GLU A 183 -12.29 -17.72 -25.50
N ILE A 184 -12.72 -17.69 -24.23
CA ILE A 184 -13.22 -18.87 -23.50
C ILE A 184 -14.39 -19.55 -24.22
N THR A 185 -15.26 -18.79 -24.87
CA THR A 185 -16.44 -19.35 -25.56
C THR A 185 -16.17 -19.83 -26.97
N SER A 186 -15.08 -19.40 -27.61
CA SER A 186 -14.86 -19.60 -29.04
C SER A 186 -13.71 -20.57 -29.31
N ASP A 187 -12.57 -20.37 -28.63
CA ASP A 187 -11.28 -20.89 -29.08
C ASP A 187 -10.56 -21.73 -28.02
N VAL A 188 -10.94 -21.64 -26.74
CA VAL A 188 -10.32 -22.40 -25.64
C VAL A 188 -11.23 -23.53 -25.13
N GLU A 189 -10.72 -24.76 -25.14
CA GLU A 189 -11.40 -25.89 -24.51
C GLU A 189 -11.17 -25.87 -22.99
N VAL A 190 -12.10 -25.26 -22.25
CA VAL A 190 -12.05 -25.24 -20.79
C VAL A 190 -12.35 -26.62 -20.22
N GLN A 191 -11.31 -27.30 -19.73
CA GLN A 191 -11.45 -28.62 -19.11
C GLN A 191 -12.24 -28.58 -17.80
N SER A 192 -12.04 -27.55 -16.97
CA SER A 192 -12.73 -27.39 -15.70
C SER A 192 -12.79 -25.93 -15.25
N PHE A 193 -14.01 -25.44 -14.99
CA PHE A 193 -14.23 -24.12 -14.41
C PHE A 193 -13.84 -24.03 -12.92
N THR A 194 -13.71 -25.17 -12.23
CA THR A 194 -13.38 -25.18 -10.79
C THR A 194 -11.92 -25.50 -10.51
N ALA A 195 -11.16 -26.00 -11.49
CA ALA A 195 -9.73 -26.32 -11.33
C ALA A 195 -8.89 -25.19 -10.70
N PRO A 196 -9.11 -23.89 -11.01
CA PRO A 196 -8.34 -22.81 -10.39
C PRO A 196 -8.55 -22.67 -8.87
N PHE A 197 -9.60 -23.29 -8.33
CA PHE A 197 -9.95 -23.26 -6.91
C PHE A 197 -9.86 -24.62 -6.22
N VAL A 198 -10.20 -25.70 -6.93
CA VAL A 198 -10.32 -27.05 -6.39
C VAL A 198 -9.90 -28.05 -7.46
N GLU A 199 -8.78 -28.71 -7.20
CA GLU A 199 -8.21 -29.78 -8.02
C GLU A 199 -7.56 -30.82 -7.11
N SER A 200 -7.51 -32.08 -7.56
CA SER A 200 -6.84 -33.13 -6.82
C SER A 200 -5.32 -32.94 -6.90
N GLY A 201 -4.66 -32.78 -5.75
CA GLY A 201 -3.20 -32.65 -5.69
C GLY A 201 -2.68 -31.22 -5.52
N ILE A 202 -3.56 -30.23 -5.28
CA ILE A 202 -3.15 -28.85 -4.97
C ILE A 202 -2.11 -28.84 -3.84
N ASP A 203 -0.95 -28.22 -4.09
CA ASP A 203 -0.01 -27.86 -3.04
C ASP A 203 -0.51 -26.61 -2.29
N LEU A 204 -1.23 -26.84 -1.19
CA LEU A 204 -1.72 -25.78 -0.32
C LEU A 204 -0.58 -24.94 0.28
N GLY A 205 0.61 -25.50 0.47
CA GLY A 205 1.78 -24.75 0.92
C GLY A 205 2.20 -23.71 -0.11
N ALA A 206 2.27 -24.12 -1.37
CA ALA A 206 2.55 -23.24 -2.50
C ALA A 206 1.51 -22.12 -2.66
N VAL A 207 0.21 -22.45 -2.56
CA VAL A 207 -0.89 -21.46 -2.60
C VAL A 207 -0.72 -20.39 -1.54
N VAL A 208 -0.44 -20.79 -0.29
CA VAL A 208 -0.25 -19.84 0.82
C VAL A 208 1.02 -19.01 0.63
N ALA A 209 2.11 -19.60 0.13
CA ALA A 209 3.32 -18.85 -0.19
C ALA A 209 3.08 -17.80 -1.28
N GLY A 210 2.33 -18.15 -2.33
CA GLY A 210 1.85 -17.21 -3.33
C GLY A 210 1.02 -16.08 -2.72
N SER A 211 0.06 -16.40 -1.84
CA SER A 211 -0.77 -15.40 -1.13
C SER A 211 0.04 -14.38 -0.33
N ALA A 212 1.20 -14.76 0.20
CA ALA A 212 2.06 -13.83 0.94
C ALA A 212 2.62 -12.73 0.05
N VAL A 213 3.01 -13.07 -1.19
CA VAL A 213 3.44 -12.10 -2.20
C VAL A 213 2.28 -11.20 -2.62
N LEU A 214 1.07 -11.78 -2.77
CA LEU A 214 -0.13 -11.06 -3.17
C LEU A 214 -0.62 -10.02 -2.15
N ALA A 215 -0.10 -10.00 -0.91
CA ALA A 215 -0.35 -8.91 0.03
C ALA A 215 0.00 -7.54 -0.57
N LEU A 216 0.98 -7.49 -1.48
CA LEU A 216 1.30 -6.31 -2.31
C LEU A 216 0.05 -5.70 -2.98
N SER A 217 -0.84 -6.56 -3.50
CA SER A 217 -2.05 -6.13 -4.24
C SER A 217 -3.05 -5.39 -3.34
N PHE A 218 -2.92 -5.52 -2.02
CA PHE A 218 -3.83 -4.90 -1.07
C PHE A 218 -3.26 -3.66 -0.38
N LEU A 219 -2.06 -3.21 -0.75
CA LEU A 219 -1.58 -1.92 -0.25
C LEU A 219 -2.51 -0.79 -0.70
N GLY A 220 -2.94 0.05 0.24
CA GLY A 220 -3.74 1.23 -0.07
C GLY A 220 -5.14 1.25 0.51
N PHE A 221 -5.73 0.10 0.88
CA PHE A 221 -7.00 0.14 1.63
C PHE A 221 -6.79 0.86 2.97
N ASP A 222 -5.62 0.70 3.57
CA ASP A 222 -5.24 1.30 4.85
C ASP A 222 -4.90 2.79 4.71
N ALA A 223 -4.42 3.23 3.54
CA ALA A 223 -4.18 4.64 3.23
C ALA A 223 -5.46 5.48 3.33
N ILE A 224 -6.65 4.88 3.17
CA ILE A 224 -7.92 5.58 3.41
C ILE A 224 -7.98 6.15 4.84
N SER A 225 -7.40 5.46 5.82
CA SER A 225 -7.39 5.91 7.22
C SER A 225 -6.66 7.24 7.43
N THR A 226 -5.73 7.60 6.54
CA THR A 226 -5.01 8.88 6.62
C THR A 226 -5.87 10.07 6.20
N LEU A 227 -7.01 9.84 5.54
CA LEU A 227 -7.98 10.87 5.15
C LEU A 227 -9.05 11.13 6.23
N SER A 228 -8.85 10.64 7.45
CA SER A 228 -9.81 10.80 8.55
C SER A 228 -10.13 12.27 8.84
N GLU A 229 -9.16 13.16 8.75
CA GLU A 229 -9.32 14.59 9.03
C GLU A 229 -10.10 15.34 7.93
N GLU A 230 -10.04 14.86 6.69
CA GLU A 230 -10.73 15.43 5.52
C GLU A 230 -12.13 14.83 5.28
N THR A 231 -12.52 13.84 6.08
CA THR A 231 -13.74 13.05 5.87
C THR A 231 -14.95 13.58 6.64
N ARG A 232 -16.11 13.57 5.99
CA ARG A 232 -17.42 13.78 6.62
C ARG A 232 -17.78 12.55 7.45
N ASP A 233 -17.84 12.70 8.77
CA ASP A 233 -18.10 11.61 9.73
C ASP A 233 -17.09 10.43 9.62
N PRO A 234 -15.82 10.67 10.00
CA PRO A 234 -14.75 9.69 9.82
C PRO A 234 -14.99 8.38 10.57
N LYS A 235 -15.63 8.43 11.75
CA LYS A 235 -15.94 7.25 12.57
C LYS A 235 -16.87 6.25 11.86
N ARG A 236 -17.67 6.71 10.89
CA ARG A 236 -18.56 5.83 10.10
C ARG A 236 -18.06 5.61 8.68
N ARG A 237 -17.61 6.67 7.99
CA ARG A 237 -17.29 6.60 6.56
C ARG A 237 -15.95 5.95 6.26
N ILE A 238 -14.93 6.18 7.08
CA ILE A 238 -13.61 5.57 6.88
C ILE A 238 -13.68 4.04 7.04
N PRO A 239 -14.28 3.47 8.11
CA PRO A 239 -14.44 2.01 8.22
C PRO A 239 -15.21 1.39 7.07
N GLN A 240 -16.29 2.05 6.61
CA GLN A 240 -17.07 1.59 5.46
C GLN A 240 -16.21 1.56 4.18
N ALA A 241 -15.43 2.61 3.93
CA ALA A 241 -14.56 2.70 2.77
C ALA A 241 -13.43 1.65 2.81
N ILE A 242 -12.77 1.48 3.95
CA ILE A 242 -11.71 0.48 4.16
C ILE A 242 -12.19 -0.94 3.83
N ILE A 243 -13.32 -1.34 4.40
CA ILE A 243 -13.89 -2.68 4.17
C ILE A 243 -14.32 -2.83 2.71
N LEU A 244 -15.01 -1.82 2.16
CA LEU A 244 -15.50 -1.88 0.78
C LEU A 244 -14.34 -1.94 -0.22
N CYS A 245 -13.26 -1.20 -0.02
CA CYS A 245 -12.07 -1.27 -0.86
C CYS A 245 -11.36 -2.62 -0.78
N ALA A 246 -11.14 -3.14 0.44
CA ALA A 246 -10.51 -4.45 0.62
C ALA A 246 -11.32 -5.57 -0.08
N PHE A 247 -12.64 -5.60 0.09
CA PHE A 247 -13.49 -6.59 -0.57
C PHE A 247 -13.63 -6.36 -2.07
N ALA A 248 -13.93 -5.12 -2.52
CA ALA A 248 -14.12 -4.84 -3.94
C ALA A 248 -12.82 -5.05 -4.73
N GLY A 249 -11.68 -4.60 -4.19
CA GLY A 249 -10.36 -4.86 -4.78
C GLY A 249 -10.05 -6.35 -4.85
N GLY A 250 -10.27 -7.10 -3.76
CA GLY A 250 -10.09 -8.55 -3.76
C GLY A 250 -10.96 -9.26 -4.79
N LEU A 251 -12.23 -8.88 -4.93
CA LEU A 251 -13.12 -9.42 -5.96
C LEU A 251 -12.64 -9.10 -7.37
N ILE A 252 -12.14 -7.88 -7.62
CA ILE A 252 -11.56 -7.48 -8.92
C ILE A 252 -10.34 -8.34 -9.25
N TYR A 253 -9.48 -8.66 -8.27
CA TYR A 253 -8.30 -9.49 -8.48
C TYR A 253 -8.64 -10.96 -8.68
N ILE A 254 -9.56 -11.52 -7.89
CA ILE A 254 -10.07 -12.89 -8.08
C ILE A 254 -10.71 -13.01 -9.47
N PHE A 255 -11.52 -12.04 -9.87
CA PHE A 255 -12.20 -12.06 -11.15
C PHE A 255 -11.22 -12.02 -12.33
N GLN A 256 -10.26 -11.09 -12.33
CA GLN A 256 -9.27 -10.99 -13.40
C GLN A 256 -8.35 -12.21 -13.45
N SER A 257 -7.86 -12.68 -12.30
CA SER A 257 -7.00 -13.87 -12.26
C SER A 257 -7.73 -15.13 -12.74
N TYR A 258 -9.00 -15.28 -12.38
CA TYR A 258 -9.84 -16.39 -12.83
C TYR A 258 -10.09 -16.35 -14.33
N LEU A 259 -10.50 -15.20 -14.89
CA LEU A 259 -10.69 -15.07 -16.34
C LEU A 259 -9.38 -15.24 -17.10
N GLY A 260 -8.27 -14.70 -16.60
CA GLY A 260 -6.96 -14.86 -17.20
C GLY A 260 -6.54 -16.33 -17.27
N HIS A 261 -6.73 -17.09 -16.18
CA HIS A 261 -6.41 -18.50 -16.16
C HIS A 261 -7.30 -19.32 -17.12
N LEU A 262 -8.61 -19.04 -17.17
CA LEU A 262 -9.51 -19.78 -18.07
C LEU A 262 -9.26 -19.47 -19.54
N ALA A 263 -8.97 -18.21 -19.87
CA ALA A 263 -8.71 -17.78 -21.23
C ALA A 263 -7.28 -18.09 -21.69
N PHE A 264 -6.34 -18.30 -20.75
CA PHE A 264 -4.95 -18.66 -21.03
C PHE A 264 -4.47 -19.71 -20.00
N PRO A 265 -4.80 -21.00 -20.18
CA PRO A 265 -4.51 -22.04 -19.19
C PRO A 265 -3.06 -22.52 -19.16
N ASP A 266 -2.26 -22.26 -20.20
CA ASP A 266 -0.87 -22.71 -20.31
C ASP A 266 0.09 -21.87 -19.45
N PHE A 267 -0.04 -21.97 -18.12
CA PHE A 267 0.82 -21.25 -17.19
C PHE A 267 2.28 -21.76 -17.18
N ALA A 268 2.54 -22.96 -17.71
CA ALA A 268 3.88 -23.51 -17.82
C ALA A 268 4.74 -22.72 -18.82
N SER A 269 4.11 -22.10 -19.82
CA SER A 269 4.77 -21.20 -20.77
C SER A 269 5.47 -19.99 -20.11
N PHE A 270 5.05 -19.61 -18.90
CA PHE A 270 5.64 -18.47 -18.18
C PHE A 270 7.01 -18.75 -17.57
N ALA A 271 7.49 -20.00 -17.60
CA ALA A 271 8.73 -20.41 -16.93
C ALA A 271 9.95 -19.55 -17.32
N ASP A 272 10.01 -19.12 -18.59
CA ASP A 272 11.12 -18.34 -19.11
C ASP A 272 11.01 -16.83 -18.83
N ASN A 273 9.80 -16.30 -18.57
CA ASN A 273 9.57 -14.86 -18.43
C ASN A 273 8.38 -14.48 -17.51
N GLN A 274 8.48 -14.85 -16.23
CA GLN A 274 7.40 -14.64 -15.24
C GLN A 274 7.07 -13.17 -14.94
N ASP A 275 8.05 -12.27 -15.09
CA ASP A 275 7.93 -10.86 -14.69
C ASP A 275 6.97 -10.06 -15.59
N VAL A 276 6.76 -10.51 -16.83
CA VAL A 276 5.84 -9.89 -17.81
C VAL A 276 4.85 -10.90 -18.41
N ALA A 277 4.63 -12.06 -17.79
CA ALA A 277 3.66 -13.08 -18.24
C ALA A 277 2.24 -12.52 -18.53
N SER A 278 1.89 -11.38 -17.94
CA SER A 278 0.67 -10.66 -18.28
C SER A 278 0.62 -10.28 -19.76
N THR A 279 1.72 -9.89 -20.41
CA THR A 279 1.75 -9.54 -21.84
C THR A 279 1.54 -10.75 -22.73
N ASP A 280 2.01 -11.94 -22.32
CA ASP A 280 1.71 -13.21 -22.99
C ASP A 280 0.21 -13.52 -22.93
N VAL A 281 -0.42 -13.37 -21.75
CA VAL A 281 -1.86 -13.53 -21.57
C VAL A 281 -2.64 -12.52 -22.43
N MET A 282 -2.22 -11.25 -22.44
CA MET A 282 -2.89 -10.21 -23.24
C MET A 282 -2.79 -10.47 -24.74
N THR A 283 -1.60 -10.87 -25.20
CA THR A 283 -1.35 -11.23 -26.61
C THR A 283 -2.14 -12.47 -26.99
N GLY A 284 -2.18 -13.49 -26.13
CA GLY A 284 -2.92 -14.72 -26.36
C GLY A 284 -4.43 -14.51 -26.52
N ILE A 285 -5.02 -13.64 -25.70
CA ILE A 285 -6.48 -13.40 -25.69
C ILE A 285 -6.93 -12.38 -26.74
N GLY A 286 -6.17 -11.29 -26.92
CA GLY A 286 -6.64 -10.15 -27.71
C GLY A 286 -5.61 -9.57 -28.67
N GLY A 287 -4.51 -10.30 -28.90
CA GLY A 287 -3.42 -9.91 -29.79
C GLY A 287 -2.78 -8.57 -29.42
N ASP A 288 -2.21 -7.93 -30.44
CA ASP A 288 -1.50 -6.66 -30.31
C ASP A 288 -2.37 -5.53 -29.72
N PHE A 289 -3.69 -5.57 -29.96
CA PHE A 289 -4.62 -4.57 -29.45
C PHE A 289 -4.70 -4.63 -27.92
N LEU A 290 -5.01 -5.79 -27.37
CA LEU A 290 -5.16 -5.94 -25.91
C LEU A 290 -3.82 -5.72 -25.21
N ASN A 291 -2.73 -6.26 -25.75
CA ASN A 291 -1.39 -6.04 -25.19
C ASN A 291 -0.97 -4.56 -25.21
N SER A 292 -1.16 -3.85 -26.34
CA SER A 292 -0.84 -2.42 -26.42
C SER A 292 -1.71 -1.58 -25.49
N PHE A 293 -3.01 -1.90 -25.39
CA PHE A 293 -3.91 -1.20 -24.49
C PHE A 293 -3.53 -1.43 -23.01
N PHE A 294 -3.23 -2.68 -22.65
CA PHE A 294 -2.74 -3.04 -21.32
C PHE A 294 -1.45 -2.29 -20.97
N THR A 295 -0.43 -2.43 -21.82
CA THR A 295 0.89 -1.83 -21.62
C THR A 295 0.79 -0.32 -21.47
N ALA A 296 -0.01 0.36 -22.31
CA ALA A 296 -0.21 1.81 -22.21
C ALA A 296 -0.83 2.24 -20.87
N ILE A 297 -1.89 1.56 -20.41
CA ILE A 297 -2.57 1.90 -19.15
C ILE A 297 -1.69 1.53 -17.94
N TYR A 298 -1.06 0.36 -17.97
CA TYR A 298 -0.24 -0.15 -16.89
C TYR A 298 1.03 0.69 -16.68
N VAL A 299 1.77 1.00 -17.74
CA VAL A 299 2.96 1.87 -17.67
C VAL A 299 2.58 3.29 -17.24
N SER A 300 1.46 3.84 -17.75
CA SER A 300 0.98 5.16 -17.31
C SER A 300 0.63 5.18 -15.82
N ALA A 301 0.00 4.12 -15.31
CA ALA A 301 -0.28 3.95 -13.89
C ALA A 301 1.02 3.86 -13.07
N CYS A 302 2.04 3.15 -13.57
CA CYS A 302 3.34 3.06 -12.92
C CYS A 302 4.04 4.43 -12.84
N PHE A 303 3.97 5.26 -13.89
CA PHE A 303 4.50 6.63 -13.84
C PHE A 303 3.77 7.48 -12.78
N ALA A 304 2.44 7.39 -12.72
CA ALA A 304 1.64 8.09 -11.72
C ALA A 304 2.00 7.63 -10.29
N GLY A 305 2.12 6.31 -10.09
CA GLY A 305 2.53 5.68 -8.84
C GLY A 305 3.92 6.11 -8.40
N ALA A 306 4.91 6.05 -9.31
CA ALA A 306 6.28 6.48 -9.06
C ALA A 306 6.35 7.96 -8.65
N MET A 307 5.66 8.84 -9.37
CA MET A 307 5.60 10.28 -9.05
C MET A 307 5.03 10.50 -7.64
N ALA A 308 3.89 9.89 -7.34
CA ALA A 308 3.22 10.04 -6.05
C ALA A 308 4.05 9.47 -4.88
N ALA A 309 4.57 8.26 -5.04
CA ALA A 309 5.37 7.59 -4.02
C ALA A 309 6.68 8.35 -3.76
N GLN A 310 7.41 8.74 -4.82
CA GLN A 310 8.67 9.47 -4.67
C GLN A 310 8.45 10.83 -3.99
N ALA A 311 7.41 11.57 -4.38
CA ALA A 311 7.07 12.83 -3.73
C ALA A 311 6.74 12.63 -2.24
N SER A 312 6.11 11.51 -1.88
CA SER A 312 5.73 11.20 -0.49
C SER A 312 6.97 10.91 0.36
N VAL A 313 7.88 10.05 -0.11
CA VAL A 313 9.13 9.74 0.60
C VAL A 313 10.03 10.97 0.71
N ALA A 314 10.14 11.77 -0.35
CA ALA A 314 10.93 12.99 -0.34
C ALA A 314 10.43 14.00 0.71
N ARG A 315 9.12 14.06 0.95
CA ARG A 315 8.53 14.90 2.03
C ARG A 315 8.83 14.35 3.42
N ILE A 316 8.84 13.03 3.60
CA ILE A 316 9.23 12.40 4.87
C ILE A 316 10.69 12.73 5.19
N ILE A 317 11.60 12.53 4.23
CA ILE A 317 13.03 12.87 4.36
C ILE A 317 13.21 14.36 4.70
N PHE A 318 12.45 15.24 4.03
CA PHE A 318 12.48 16.66 4.30
C PHE A 318 12.00 17.01 5.71
N ALA A 319 10.90 16.43 6.17
CA ALA A 319 10.39 16.63 7.52
C ALA A 319 11.43 16.18 8.55
N MET A 320 12.05 15.02 8.37
CA MET A 320 13.14 14.54 9.22
C MET A 320 14.34 15.50 9.26
N GLY A 321 14.69 16.11 8.12
CA GLY A 321 15.74 17.13 8.04
C GLY A 321 15.37 18.44 8.74
N ARG A 322 14.13 18.91 8.57
CA ARG A 322 13.59 20.10 9.24
C ARG A 322 13.60 19.93 10.75
N ASP A 323 13.21 18.75 11.21
CA ASP A 323 13.04 18.40 12.63
C ASP A 323 14.37 17.99 13.29
N GLY A 324 15.48 18.01 12.54
CA GLY A 324 16.83 17.80 13.06
C GLY A 324 17.24 16.34 13.27
N SER A 325 16.42 15.39 12.79
CA SER A 325 16.75 13.95 12.76
C SER A 325 17.80 13.62 11.69
N LEU A 326 17.80 14.39 10.59
CA LEU A 326 18.83 14.37 9.55
C LEU A 326 19.56 15.73 9.51
N PRO A 327 20.76 15.83 8.89
CA PRO A 327 21.49 17.09 8.76
C PRO A 327 20.63 18.21 8.15
N ARG A 328 20.17 19.12 9.02
CA ARG A 328 19.24 20.20 8.68
C ARG A 328 19.67 21.07 7.50
N PRO A 329 20.97 21.44 7.31
CA PRO A 329 21.38 22.26 6.18
C PRO A 329 21.13 21.62 4.81
N VAL A 330 21.07 20.28 4.78
CA VAL A 330 20.96 19.50 3.53
C VAL A 330 19.53 19.00 3.35
N PHE A 331 18.99 18.29 4.35
CA PHE A 331 17.69 17.64 4.23
C PHE A 331 16.51 18.55 4.59
N GLY A 332 16.73 19.59 5.40
CA GLY A 332 15.71 20.59 5.74
C GLY A 332 15.60 21.75 4.75
N TRP A 333 16.26 21.66 3.59
CA TRP A 333 16.31 22.71 2.59
C TRP A 333 15.30 22.49 1.45
N LEU A 334 14.68 23.57 0.97
CA LEU A 334 13.78 23.58 -0.20
C LEU A 334 14.38 24.41 -1.33
N HIS A 335 14.16 23.99 -2.57
CA HIS A 335 14.60 24.75 -3.73
C HIS A 335 13.91 26.13 -3.80
N PRO A 336 14.64 27.26 -3.94
CA PRO A 336 14.05 28.60 -3.84
C PRO A 336 12.94 28.89 -4.85
N ARG A 337 13.06 28.38 -6.08
CA ARG A 337 12.09 28.61 -7.16
C ARG A 337 10.91 27.64 -7.14
N PHE A 338 11.18 26.36 -6.89
CA PHE A 338 10.18 25.29 -7.03
C PHE A 338 9.51 24.91 -5.70
N ARG A 339 10.12 25.30 -4.57
CA ARG A 339 9.66 24.98 -3.21
C ARG A 339 9.48 23.46 -2.98
N THR A 340 10.33 22.68 -3.61
CA THR A 340 10.37 21.21 -3.54
C THR A 340 11.60 20.72 -2.79
N PRO A 341 11.52 19.58 -2.08
CA PRO A 341 12.66 18.98 -1.38
C PRO A 341 13.54 18.21 -2.37
N VAL A 342 14.42 18.92 -3.08
CA VAL A 342 15.24 18.35 -4.17
C VAL A 342 16.17 17.25 -3.66
N VAL A 343 16.81 17.45 -2.51
CA VAL A 343 17.70 16.43 -1.92
C VAL A 343 16.93 15.16 -1.60
N GLY A 344 15.75 15.28 -1.00
CA GLY A 344 14.89 14.12 -0.73
C GLY A 344 14.53 13.37 -2.02
N ASN A 345 14.17 14.08 -3.08
CA ASN A 345 13.89 13.46 -4.37
C ASN A 345 15.10 12.74 -4.96
N ILE A 346 16.30 13.33 -4.89
CA ILE A 346 17.53 12.71 -5.40
C ILE A 346 17.88 11.45 -4.60
N VAL A 347 17.75 11.47 -3.28
CA VAL A 347 18.01 10.28 -2.44
C VAL A 347 17.06 9.14 -2.81
N VAL A 348 15.78 9.44 -2.99
CA VAL A 348 14.79 8.43 -3.42
C VAL A 348 15.08 7.95 -4.84
N ALA A 349 15.51 8.83 -5.74
CA ALA A 349 15.90 8.46 -7.10
C ALA A 349 17.11 7.51 -7.12
N ILE A 350 18.15 7.80 -6.30
CA ILE A 350 19.34 6.95 -6.16
C ILE A 350 18.95 5.59 -5.59
N PHE A 351 18.09 5.55 -4.57
CA PHE A 351 17.56 4.29 -4.07
C PHE A 351 16.74 3.57 -5.15
N GLY A 352 15.92 4.29 -5.92
CA GLY A 352 15.12 3.75 -7.02
C GLY A 352 15.94 3.08 -8.11
N LEU A 353 17.20 3.51 -8.35
CA LEU A 353 18.11 2.86 -9.28
C LEU A 353 18.55 1.45 -8.85
N THR A 354 18.29 1.05 -7.60
CA THR A 354 18.47 -0.36 -7.18
C THR A 354 17.55 -1.32 -7.93
N ALA A 355 16.49 -0.82 -8.59
CA ALA A 355 15.68 -1.57 -9.56
C ALA A 355 16.51 -2.20 -10.69
N LEU A 356 17.72 -1.70 -10.97
CA LEU A 356 18.63 -2.28 -11.97
C LEU A 356 19.19 -3.65 -11.55
N PHE A 357 19.14 -3.99 -10.25
CA PHE A 357 19.85 -5.14 -9.68
C PHE A 357 18.95 -6.08 -8.87
N ILE A 358 17.68 -5.72 -8.64
CA ILE A 358 16.76 -6.46 -7.78
C ILE A 358 15.60 -7.01 -8.62
N SER A 359 15.22 -8.27 -8.39
CA SER A 359 14.11 -8.93 -9.08
C SER A 359 12.75 -8.48 -8.57
N LEU A 360 11.73 -8.51 -9.44
CA LEU A 360 10.36 -8.11 -9.10
C LEU A 360 9.81 -8.88 -7.90
N ASN A 361 10.04 -10.20 -7.84
CA ASN A 361 9.67 -11.02 -6.69
C ASN A 361 10.26 -10.53 -5.37
N THR A 362 11.55 -10.16 -5.36
CA THR A 362 12.22 -9.65 -4.14
C THR A 362 11.61 -8.32 -3.70
N VAL A 363 11.34 -7.41 -4.65
CA VAL A 363 10.72 -6.12 -4.35
C VAL A 363 9.29 -6.30 -3.81
N ALA A 364 8.50 -7.15 -4.45
CA ALA A 364 7.14 -7.46 -4.01
C ALA A 364 7.13 -8.06 -2.60
N ALA A 365 8.03 -9.01 -2.32
CA ALA A 365 8.17 -9.62 -1.01
C ALA A 365 8.63 -8.62 0.07
N MET A 366 9.54 -7.67 -0.25
CA MET A 366 9.95 -6.58 0.65
C MET A 366 8.79 -5.68 1.05
N ILE A 367 7.96 -5.30 0.08
CA ILE A 367 6.80 -4.46 0.31
C ILE A 367 5.78 -5.22 1.18
N SER A 368 5.51 -6.48 0.83
CA SER A 368 4.62 -7.36 1.61
C SER A 368 5.13 -7.61 3.04
N PHE A 369 6.43 -7.69 3.26
CA PHE A 369 7.02 -7.85 4.60
C PHE A 369 6.63 -6.70 5.54
N GLY A 370 6.81 -5.46 5.09
CA GLY A 370 6.47 -4.27 5.87
C GLY A 370 4.95 -4.17 6.14
N ALA A 371 4.15 -4.38 5.10
CA ALA A 371 2.69 -4.33 5.20
C ALA A 371 2.13 -5.41 6.14
N LEU A 372 2.52 -6.67 5.97
CA LEU A 372 2.05 -7.77 6.81
C LEU A 372 2.44 -7.59 8.28
N ALA A 373 3.68 -7.14 8.55
CA ALA A 373 4.10 -6.82 9.91
C ALA A 373 3.21 -5.75 10.55
N ALA A 374 2.93 -4.65 9.82
CA ALA A 374 2.06 -3.59 10.32
C ALA A 374 0.62 -4.05 10.53
N PHE A 375 0.07 -4.83 9.59
CA PHE A 375 -1.27 -5.40 9.66
C PHE A 375 -1.43 -6.34 10.86
N SER A 376 -0.42 -7.15 11.16
CA SER A 376 -0.40 -7.97 12.38
C SER A 376 -0.53 -7.11 13.63
N PHE A 377 0.21 -6.00 13.73
CA PHE A 377 0.10 -5.11 14.88
C PHE A 377 -1.25 -4.38 14.97
N VAL A 378 -1.87 -3.99 13.86
CA VAL A 378 -3.21 -3.38 13.89
C VAL A 378 -4.26 -4.37 14.42
N ASN A 379 -4.18 -5.63 13.99
CA ASN A 379 -5.03 -6.70 14.52
C ASN A 379 -4.85 -6.86 16.05
N LEU A 380 -3.60 -6.89 16.53
CA LEU A 380 -3.31 -6.94 17.96
C LEU A 380 -3.75 -5.67 18.71
N SER A 381 -3.68 -4.49 18.09
CA SER A 381 -4.13 -3.23 18.67
C SER A 381 -5.61 -3.23 19.00
N VAL A 382 -6.45 -3.87 18.17
CA VAL A 382 -7.89 -4.01 18.47
C VAL A 382 -8.10 -4.86 19.72
N ILE A 383 -7.43 -6.01 19.81
CA ILE A 383 -7.54 -6.92 20.96
C ILE A 383 -7.11 -6.19 22.24
N LYS A 384 -5.94 -5.52 22.20
CA LYS A 384 -5.46 -4.76 23.35
C LYS A 384 -6.44 -3.66 23.76
N THR A 385 -6.84 -2.81 22.82
CA THR A 385 -7.64 -1.62 23.11
C THR A 385 -9.04 -1.96 23.60
N TYR A 386 -9.74 -2.89 22.93
CA TYR A 386 -11.13 -3.18 23.25
C TYR A 386 -11.30 -4.23 24.36
N VAL A 387 -10.47 -5.29 24.38
CA VAL A 387 -10.65 -6.43 25.29
C VAL A 387 -9.83 -6.26 26.57
N ILE A 388 -8.55 -5.89 26.43
CA ILE A 388 -7.63 -5.77 27.58
C ILE A 388 -7.87 -4.44 28.31
N ASP A 389 -7.67 -3.32 27.63
CA ASP A 389 -7.77 -1.99 28.23
C ASP A 389 -9.24 -1.58 28.43
N GLY A 390 -10.09 -1.82 27.44
CA GLY A 390 -11.51 -1.48 27.46
C GLY A 390 -12.41 -2.45 28.24
N GLY A 391 -11.87 -3.58 28.72
CA GLY A 391 -12.59 -4.54 29.55
C GLY A 391 -13.83 -5.18 28.92
N ARG A 392 -13.98 -5.15 27.58
CA ARG A 392 -15.18 -5.68 26.90
C ARG A 392 -15.16 -7.20 26.85
N ARG A 393 -16.06 -7.83 27.61
CA ARG A 393 -16.10 -9.29 27.83
C ARG A 393 -17.42 -9.96 27.47
N SER A 394 -18.39 -9.27 26.88
CA SER A 394 -19.62 -9.93 26.43
C SER A 394 -19.31 -10.91 25.29
N GLY A 395 -20.12 -11.96 25.11
CA GLY A 395 -19.86 -12.97 24.06
C GLY A 395 -19.77 -12.35 22.65
N ALA A 396 -20.63 -11.37 22.36
CA ALA A 396 -20.59 -10.63 21.11
C ALA A 396 -19.33 -9.74 20.98
N ASP A 397 -18.86 -9.16 22.07
CA ASP A 397 -17.63 -8.35 22.09
C ASP A 397 -16.39 -9.23 21.90
N ILE A 398 -16.33 -10.40 22.52
CA ILE A 398 -15.21 -11.34 22.33
C ILE A 398 -15.13 -11.77 20.87
N PHE A 399 -16.26 -12.12 20.25
CA PHE A 399 -16.26 -12.46 18.83
C PHE A 399 -15.77 -11.28 17.96
N LYS A 400 -16.29 -10.08 18.22
CA LYS A 400 -15.99 -8.88 17.42
C LYS A 400 -14.59 -8.30 17.64
N PHE A 401 -14.02 -8.42 18.83
CA PHE A 401 -12.80 -7.70 19.22
C PHE A 401 -11.65 -8.62 19.63
N ALA A 402 -11.90 -9.91 19.84
CA ALA A 402 -10.85 -10.92 20.06
C ALA A 402 -10.75 -11.89 18.87
N VAL A 403 -11.83 -12.60 18.53
CA VAL A 403 -11.77 -13.69 17.54
C VAL A 403 -11.47 -13.18 16.14
N LEU A 404 -12.26 -12.22 15.62
CA LEU A 404 -12.02 -11.69 14.27
C LEU A 404 -10.63 -11.05 14.11
N PRO A 405 -10.16 -10.17 15.02
CA PRO A 405 -8.80 -9.63 14.94
C PRO A 405 -7.72 -10.70 15.14
N PHE A 406 -7.93 -11.68 16.01
CA PHE A 406 -6.97 -12.78 16.19
C PHE A 406 -6.82 -13.62 14.92
N LEU A 407 -7.92 -13.91 14.22
CA LEU A 407 -7.85 -14.57 12.91
C LEU A 407 -7.06 -13.71 11.92
N GLY A 408 -7.31 -12.40 11.86
CA GLY A 408 -6.52 -11.48 11.04
C GLY A 408 -5.03 -11.50 11.38
N PHE A 409 -4.68 -11.51 12.67
CA PHE A 409 -3.31 -11.66 13.14
C PHE A 409 -2.70 -13.01 12.73
N ALA A 410 -3.41 -14.11 12.94
CA ALA A 410 -2.96 -15.45 12.59
C ALA A 410 -2.70 -15.59 11.08
N PHE A 411 -3.63 -15.10 10.23
CA PHE A 411 -3.45 -15.09 8.78
C PHE A 411 -2.26 -14.22 8.35
N THR A 412 -2.17 -12.99 8.86
CA THR A 412 -1.07 -12.08 8.47
C THR A 412 0.30 -12.60 8.90
N ILE A 413 0.44 -13.16 10.10
CA ILE A 413 1.69 -13.80 10.54
C ILE A 413 1.97 -15.07 9.73
N TYR A 414 0.95 -15.89 9.46
CA TYR A 414 1.16 -17.11 8.68
C TYR A 414 1.65 -16.79 7.26
N LEU A 415 1.01 -15.83 6.57
CA LEU A 415 1.50 -15.32 5.29
C LEU A 415 2.92 -14.74 5.40
N TRP A 416 3.20 -13.97 6.45
CA TRP A 416 4.51 -13.39 6.68
C TRP A 416 5.61 -14.46 6.82
N THR A 417 5.32 -15.60 7.45
CA THR A 417 6.26 -16.74 7.55
C THR A 417 6.52 -17.47 6.24
N GLN A 418 5.71 -17.25 5.21
CA GLN A 418 5.91 -17.84 3.87
C GLN A 418 6.75 -16.97 2.94
N LEU A 419 7.17 -15.77 3.37
CA LEU A 419 8.07 -14.95 2.58
C LEU A 419 9.46 -15.61 2.50
N SER A 420 10.20 -15.32 1.42
CA SER A 420 11.51 -15.93 1.16
C SER A 420 12.54 -15.64 2.26
N GLY A 421 13.54 -16.52 2.42
CA GLY A 421 14.61 -16.32 3.42
C GLY A 421 15.35 -14.98 3.26
N LEU A 422 15.67 -14.60 2.02
CA LEU A 422 16.24 -13.28 1.69
C LEU A 422 15.35 -12.14 2.20
N THR A 423 14.03 -12.34 2.19
CA THR A 423 13.09 -11.34 2.68
C THR A 423 13.23 -11.09 4.18
N PHE A 424 13.42 -12.15 4.94
CA PHE A 424 13.70 -12.06 6.36
C PHE A 424 15.07 -11.44 6.65
N GLU A 425 16.10 -11.77 5.89
CA GLU A 425 17.43 -11.19 6.08
C GLU A 425 17.41 -9.66 5.93
N ILE A 426 16.83 -9.17 4.83
CA ILE A 426 16.73 -7.73 4.56
C ILE A 426 15.76 -7.07 5.55
N GLY A 427 14.58 -7.66 5.75
CA GLY A 427 13.52 -7.10 6.59
C GLY A 427 13.91 -7.04 8.07
N LEU A 428 14.50 -8.09 8.63
CA LEU A 428 15.00 -8.09 10.01
C LEU A 428 16.23 -7.19 10.15
N GLY A 429 17.10 -7.13 9.15
CA GLY A 429 18.20 -6.15 9.11
C GLY A 429 17.69 -4.71 9.17
N TRP A 430 16.63 -4.39 8.43
CA TRP A 430 15.96 -3.10 8.47
C TRP A 430 15.34 -2.79 9.84
N LEU A 431 14.62 -3.76 10.44
CA LEU A 431 14.08 -3.59 11.80
C LEU A 431 15.20 -3.42 12.84
N ALA A 432 16.31 -4.16 12.72
CA ALA A 432 17.46 -3.99 13.60
C ALA A 432 18.05 -2.57 13.48
N ALA A 433 18.20 -2.06 12.26
CA ALA A 433 18.64 -0.68 12.03
C ALA A 433 17.68 0.35 12.66
N GLY A 434 16.36 0.13 12.53
CA GLY A 434 15.34 0.96 13.16
C GLY A 434 15.40 0.95 14.68
N LEU A 435 15.64 -0.23 15.28
CA LEU A 435 15.80 -0.38 16.71
C LEU A 435 17.07 0.34 17.21
N LEU A 436 18.19 0.18 16.52
CA LEU A 436 19.44 0.88 16.85
C LEU A 436 19.26 2.40 16.75
N TYR A 437 18.58 2.87 15.71
CA TYR A 437 18.27 4.28 15.54
C TYR A 437 17.32 4.80 16.64
N LEU A 438 16.32 4.02 17.03
CA LEU A 438 15.42 4.34 18.14
C LEU A 438 16.16 4.42 19.47
N VAL A 439 17.07 3.49 19.75
CA VAL A 439 17.92 3.50 20.96
C VAL A 439 18.79 4.76 20.98
N TYR A 440 19.37 5.14 19.84
CA TYR A 440 20.15 6.36 19.71
C TYR A 440 19.29 7.62 19.97
N LEU A 441 18.13 7.74 19.31
CA LEU A 441 17.20 8.86 19.45
C LEU A 441 16.71 9.04 20.89
N THR A 442 16.37 7.94 21.54
CA THR A 442 15.84 7.93 22.91
C THR A 442 16.93 7.99 23.98
N ARG A 443 18.21 8.03 23.59
CA ARG A 443 19.39 7.92 24.47
C ARG A 443 19.29 6.72 25.42
N GLY A 444 18.94 5.56 24.86
CA GLY A 444 18.69 4.32 25.61
C GLY A 444 17.36 4.32 26.34
N PHE A 445 16.26 4.70 25.66
CA PHE A 445 14.90 4.76 26.20
C PHE A 445 14.71 5.71 27.40
N ARG A 446 15.65 6.64 27.61
CA ARG A 446 15.56 7.67 28.65
C ARG A 446 14.65 8.83 28.26
N ARG A 447 14.31 8.95 26.98
CA ARG A 447 13.37 9.94 26.45
C ARG A 447 12.31 9.22 25.61
N PRO A 448 11.06 9.73 25.58
CA PRO A 448 10.07 9.19 24.67
C PRO A 448 10.53 9.39 23.22
N PRO A 449 10.19 8.45 22.31
CA PRO A 449 10.39 8.65 20.88
C PRO A 449 9.67 9.92 20.40
N PRO A 450 10.20 10.62 19.38
CA PRO A 450 9.49 11.74 18.76
C PRO A 450 8.14 11.27 18.22
N GLU A 451 7.09 12.08 18.41
CA GLU A 451 5.81 11.83 17.76
C GLU A 451 5.92 12.24 16.29
N MET A 452 5.86 11.26 15.37
CA MET A 452 5.90 11.54 13.92
C MET A 452 4.73 12.41 13.42
N TYR A 453 3.68 12.58 14.23
CA TYR A 453 2.52 13.43 13.97
C TYR A 453 2.23 14.39 15.14
N ALA A 454 3.25 15.10 15.64
CA ALA A 454 3.05 16.23 16.56
C ALA A 454 2.60 17.49 15.82
N GLY A 455 1.46 17.40 15.13
CA GLY A 455 0.79 18.57 14.57
C GLY A 455 -0.04 19.32 15.61
N ASP A 456 -0.84 18.61 16.41
CA ASP A 456 -1.99 19.25 17.08
C ASP A 456 -2.29 18.73 18.51
N GLU A 457 -1.47 17.88 19.14
CA GLU A 457 -1.79 17.33 20.48
C GLU A 457 -1.28 18.16 21.68
N GLU A 458 -0.35 19.11 21.50
CA GLU A 458 0.14 19.94 22.63
C GLU A 458 -0.87 21.01 23.12
N GLU A 459 -1.97 21.27 22.40
CA GLU A 459 -2.98 22.27 22.82
C GLU A 459 -4.27 21.66 23.39
N LEU A 460 -4.48 20.34 23.32
CA LEU A 460 -5.66 19.68 23.88
C LEU A 460 -5.41 19.27 25.32
N GLY A 461 -5.63 20.22 26.23
CA GLY A 461 -5.71 19.97 27.66
C GLY A 461 -6.54 18.73 27.96
N ALA A 462 -5.93 17.78 28.68
CA ALA A 462 -6.56 16.54 29.09
C ALA A 462 -7.79 16.82 29.97
N GLU A 463 -8.98 16.72 29.40
CA GLU A 463 -10.18 16.41 30.19
C GLU A 463 -10.30 14.89 30.34
N PRO A 464 -10.34 14.36 31.58
CA PRO A 464 -10.50 12.93 31.80
C PRO A 464 -11.89 12.49 31.35
N ALA A 465 -11.94 11.48 30.48
CA ALA A 465 -13.16 10.80 30.07
C ALA A 465 -13.94 10.34 31.32
N ARG A 466 -15.15 10.88 31.51
CA ARG A 466 -16.10 10.31 32.46
C ARG A 466 -16.66 9.01 31.87
N VAL A 467 -16.58 7.98 32.71
CA VAL A 467 -16.95 6.57 32.54
C VAL A 467 -18.32 6.36 31.91
#